data_AF-A0A101HN50-F1
#
_entry.id   AF-A0A101HN50-F1
#
_cell.length_a   1.000
_cell.length_b   1.000
_cell.length_c   1.000
_cell.angle_alpha   90.00
_cell.angle_beta   90.00
_cell.angle_gamma   90.00
#
_symmetry.space_group_name_H-M   'P 1'
#
loop_
_entity.id
_entity.type
_entity.pdbx_description
1 polymer ?
#
loop_
_entity_poly.entity_id
_entity_poly.type
_entity_poly.pdbx_seq_one_letter_code
_entity_poly.pdbx_strand_id
1 'polypeptide(L)'
;MSMKKTFLNLSKIGAIAFILILACIFIKIEIVFGDELVDDKMAEEMFDQDFDPQTLESGEQSLSSSQVILRRERLTQEISDQHKQLLGQLAVYQQDERKYRITLDQYQRLQTLKSIEDIIEVSRKLILSRNTALNSYLNLLRLQVIESEGIEQTHKNRVIEQIEMLQDQLAQHSNLAQEITDRERVNELAVDFQSVADSINTTSYYALSVLAIGRLQSVYDQALVINQRIREKDEQTQTTNPARNRSLAEVEKLINELPPLNHQAWMQVDKAESAYQSYEKVYRNLSQDLNSIYSKLSRLVSYYEELENIR
;
A
#
# COMPACT_ATOMS: atom_id res chain seq x y z
N MET A 1 -10.86 2.47 -52.61
CA MET A 1 -10.07 1.58 -51.73
C MET A 1 -10.31 2.03 -50.30
N SER A 2 -11.27 1.39 -49.61
CA SER A 2 -11.82 1.84 -48.33
C SER A 2 -10.98 1.28 -47.18
N MET A 3 -10.14 2.11 -46.57
CA MET A 3 -9.46 1.76 -45.31
C MET A 3 -10.47 1.84 -44.16
N LYS A 4 -11.11 0.71 -43.85
CA LYS A 4 -11.63 0.45 -42.51
C LYS A 4 -10.42 0.33 -41.56
N LYS A 5 -9.93 1.45 -41.00
CA LYS A 5 -9.07 1.40 -39.81
C LYS A 5 -9.95 0.92 -38.66
N THR A 6 -9.85 -0.37 -38.36
CA THR A 6 -10.38 -1.02 -37.17
C THR A 6 -9.97 -0.22 -35.94
N PHE A 7 -10.95 0.42 -35.29
CA PHE A 7 -10.80 0.93 -33.93
C PHE A 7 -10.50 -0.30 -33.06
N LEU A 8 -9.31 -0.35 -32.46
CA LEU A 8 -8.96 -1.43 -31.53
C LEU A 8 -9.95 -1.41 -30.37
N ASN A 9 -10.44 -2.60 -30.03
CA ASN A 9 -11.37 -2.86 -28.93
C ASN A 9 -10.93 -2.15 -27.64
N LEU A 10 -11.71 -1.15 -27.23
CA LEU A 10 -11.63 -0.45 -25.95
C LEU A 10 -12.03 -1.33 -24.74
N SER A 11 -12.09 -2.66 -24.90
CA SER A 11 -12.35 -3.59 -23.79
C SER A 11 -11.23 -3.59 -22.74
N LYS A 12 -10.07 -2.99 -23.02
CA LYS A 12 -8.94 -2.82 -22.10
C LYS A 12 -9.03 -1.59 -21.18
N ILE A 13 -9.95 -0.64 -21.44
CA ILE A 13 -10.25 0.43 -20.46
C ILE A 13 -10.86 -0.15 -19.18
N GLY A 14 -11.50 -1.34 -19.27
CA GLY A 14 -11.97 -2.10 -18.11
C GLY A 14 -10.85 -2.56 -17.17
N ALA A 15 -9.64 -2.80 -17.66
CA ALA A 15 -8.51 -3.21 -16.82
C ALA A 15 -7.99 -2.03 -15.96
N ILE A 16 -8.06 -0.81 -16.46
CA ILE A 16 -7.65 0.41 -15.75
C ILE A 16 -8.71 0.82 -14.71
N ALA A 17 -10.00 0.66 -15.05
CA ALA A 17 -11.08 0.78 -14.07
C ALA A 17 -10.95 -0.27 -12.96
N PHE A 18 -10.49 -1.48 -13.27
CA PHE A 18 -10.26 -2.55 -12.29
C PHE A 18 -9.11 -2.22 -11.32
N ILE A 19 -8.02 -1.59 -11.79
CA ILE A 19 -6.92 -1.11 -10.94
C ILE A 19 -7.39 -0.01 -9.98
N LEU A 20 -8.20 0.94 -10.46
CA LEU A 20 -8.79 1.98 -9.60
C LEU A 20 -9.85 1.42 -8.63
N ILE A 21 -10.61 0.40 -9.03
CA ILE A 21 -11.54 -0.32 -8.16
C ILE A 21 -10.79 -1.14 -7.11
N LEU A 22 -9.64 -1.75 -7.44
CA LEU A 22 -8.76 -2.42 -6.48
C LEU A 22 -8.15 -1.45 -5.48
N ALA A 23 -7.74 -0.25 -5.92
CA ALA A 23 -7.35 0.82 -5.01
C ALA A 23 -8.51 1.19 -4.07
N CYS A 24 -9.75 1.30 -4.57
CA CYS A 24 -10.93 1.54 -3.73
C CYS A 24 -11.27 0.36 -2.78
N ILE A 25 -11.01 -0.89 -3.17
CA ILE A 25 -11.21 -2.08 -2.31
C ILE A 25 -10.15 -2.14 -1.22
N PHE A 26 -8.89 -1.82 -1.54
CA PHE A 26 -7.80 -1.72 -0.57
C PHE A 26 -8.04 -0.56 0.43
N ILE A 27 -8.57 0.57 -0.04
CA ILE A 27 -9.01 1.70 0.80
C ILE A 27 -10.20 1.31 1.70
N LYS A 28 -11.14 0.48 1.22
CA LYS A 28 -12.22 -0.05 2.08
C LYS A 28 -11.70 -0.99 3.17
N ILE A 29 -10.67 -1.78 2.87
CA ILE A 29 -10.00 -2.62 3.87
C ILE A 29 -9.30 -1.71 4.90
N GLU A 30 -8.66 -0.61 4.47
CA GLU A 30 -8.05 0.38 5.36
C GLU A 30 -9.04 1.10 6.28
N ILE A 31 -10.28 1.36 5.83
CA ILE A 31 -11.34 1.93 6.67
C ILE A 31 -11.90 0.89 7.66
N VAL A 32 -12.08 -0.37 7.24
CA VAL A 32 -12.59 -1.43 8.12
C VAL A 32 -11.57 -1.82 9.20
N PHE A 33 -10.27 -1.78 8.89
CA PHE A 33 -9.22 -2.09 9.86
C PHE A 33 -8.69 -0.86 10.62
N GLY A 34 -8.91 0.36 10.11
CA GLY A 34 -8.51 1.62 10.76
C GLY A 34 -9.48 2.08 11.86
N ASP A 35 -10.79 1.88 11.68
CA ASP A 35 -11.78 2.26 12.71
C ASP A 35 -11.81 1.28 13.91
N GLU A 36 -11.25 0.06 13.79
CA GLU A 36 -11.24 -0.94 14.85
C GLU A 36 -9.97 -0.89 15.74
N LEU A 37 -8.96 -0.10 15.36
CA LEU A 37 -7.67 0.02 16.07
C LEU A 37 -7.39 1.43 16.61
N VAL A 38 -8.31 2.40 16.44
CA VAL A 38 -8.13 3.81 16.87
C VAL A 38 -8.98 4.17 18.09
N ASP A 39 -9.56 3.21 18.79
CA ASP A 39 -10.10 3.45 20.15
C ASP A 39 -9.00 3.23 21.23
N ASP A 40 -7.79 3.74 20.95
CA ASP A 40 -6.65 3.68 21.86
C ASP A 40 -6.58 4.94 22.74
N LYS A 41 -7.53 5.03 23.67
CA LYS A 41 -7.43 5.91 24.84
C LYS A 41 -6.58 5.31 25.97
N MET A 42 -6.01 4.13 25.77
CA MET A 42 -5.30 3.38 26.83
C MET A 42 -3.78 3.60 26.78
N ALA A 43 -3.22 4.01 25.64
CA ALA A 43 -1.78 4.27 25.52
C ALA A 43 -1.29 5.59 26.18
N GLU A 44 -2.19 6.53 26.51
CA GLU A 44 -1.80 7.87 27.00
C GLU A 44 -1.63 7.97 28.54
N GLU A 45 -2.09 6.98 29.33
CA GLU A 45 -2.02 7.04 30.81
C GLU A 45 -0.87 6.22 31.44
N MET A 46 -0.02 5.53 30.67
CA MET A 46 1.05 4.67 31.23
C MET A 46 2.49 5.23 31.10
N PHE A 47 2.68 6.45 30.61
CA PHE A 47 4.02 7.06 30.45
C PHE A 47 4.27 8.18 31.47
N ASP A 48 4.32 7.82 32.76
CA ASP A 48 4.92 8.66 33.81
C ASP A 48 5.53 7.77 34.89
N GLN A 49 6.70 7.19 34.63
CA GLN A 49 7.60 6.76 35.71
C GLN A 49 9.06 6.70 35.25
N ASP A 50 9.90 7.36 36.05
CA ASP A 50 11.31 7.68 35.84
C ASP A 50 12.18 6.48 35.38
N PHE A 51 12.92 6.69 34.29
CA PHE A 51 13.96 5.79 33.81
C PHE A 51 15.33 6.45 34.04
N ASP A 52 16.18 5.85 34.88
CA ASP A 52 17.53 6.33 35.19
C ASP A 52 18.54 5.83 34.12
N PRO A 53 19.24 6.70 33.37
CA PRO A 53 20.01 6.28 32.20
C PRO A 53 21.50 6.22 32.53
N GLN A 54 22.02 5.04 32.87
CA GLN A 54 23.45 4.76 32.74
C GLN A 54 23.70 3.34 32.24
N THR A 55 23.96 3.20 30.93
CA THR A 55 25.22 2.68 30.37
C THR A 55 25.06 2.25 28.90
N LEU A 56 25.88 2.88 28.04
CA LEU A 56 26.54 2.42 26.81
C LEU A 56 26.33 3.35 25.60
N GLU A 57 27.34 4.20 25.39
CA GLU A 57 27.59 4.89 24.12
C GLU A 57 28.07 3.88 23.07
N SER A 58 27.36 3.82 21.94
CA SER A 58 28.00 3.78 20.63
C SER A 58 27.01 4.22 19.55
N GLY A 59 27.03 5.53 19.24
CA GLY A 59 27.15 5.98 17.86
C GLY A 59 25.97 5.83 16.89
N GLU A 60 24.72 6.03 17.29
CA GLU A 60 23.69 6.62 16.42
C GLU A 60 22.91 7.63 17.25
N GLN A 61 22.73 8.84 16.71
CA GLN A 61 21.97 9.91 17.37
C GLN A 61 20.55 9.43 17.64
N SER A 62 20.26 9.04 18.89
CA SER A 62 18.91 8.77 19.35
C SER A 62 18.12 10.07 19.25
N LEU A 63 17.34 10.23 18.18
CA LEU A 63 16.27 11.22 18.14
C LEU A 63 15.46 11.05 19.44
N SER A 64 15.24 12.15 20.16
CA SER A 64 14.39 12.12 21.36
C SER A 64 13.07 11.44 20.98
N SER A 65 12.53 10.56 21.83
CA SER A 65 11.25 9.87 21.62
C SER A 65 10.15 10.83 21.15
N SER A 66 10.13 12.06 21.69
CA SER A 66 9.26 13.15 21.26
C SER A 66 9.44 13.57 19.79
N GLN A 67 10.67 13.63 19.28
CA GLN A 67 10.96 13.95 17.87
C GLN A 67 10.53 12.83 16.92
N VAL A 68 10.63 11.57 17.35
CA VAL A 68 10.17 10.41 16.56
C VAL A 68 8.64 10.41 16.46
N ILE A 69 7.94 10.65 17.58
CA ILE A 69 6.48 10.75 17.63
C ILE A 69 5.98 11.89 16.73
N LEU A 70 6.57 13.09 16.85
CA LEU A 70 6.21 14.25 16.02
C LEU A 70 6.46 14.01 14.53
N ARG A 71 7.51 13.26 14.17
CA ARG A 71 7.79 12.91 12.78
C ARG A 71 6.77 11.93 12.23
N ARG A 72 6.38 10.93 13.02
CA ARG A 72 5.36 9.94 12.65
C ARG A 72 4.01 10.62 12.45
N GLU A 73 3.59 11.46 13.40
CA GLU A 73 2.33 12.20 13.32
C GLU A 73 2.26 13.08 12.06
N ARG A 74 3.34 13.78 11.72
CA ARG A 74 3.43 14.56 10.48
C ARG A 74 3.28 13.69 9.23
N LEU A 75 3.92 12.52 9.20
CA LEU A 75 3.81 11.60 8.07
C LEU A 75 2.39 11.04 7.93
N THR A 76 1.74 10.69 9.05
CA THR A 76 0.34 10.22 9.02
C THR A 76 -0.61 11.32 8.52
N GLN A 77 -0.40 12.57 8.93
CA GLN A 77 -1.14 13.73 8.40
C GLN A 77 -0.89 13.91 6.90
N GLU A 78 0.37 13.82 6.47
CA GLU A 78 0.74 13.92 5.06
C GLU A 78 0.07 12.82 4.22
N ILE A 79 0.02 11.58 4.72
CA ILE A 79 -0.67 10.46 4.07
C ILE A 79 -2.18 10.74 3.96
N SER A 80 -2.80 11.24 5.03
CA SER A 80 -4.23 11.61 5.02
C SER A 80 -4.54 12.69 3.98
N ASP A 81 -3.68 13.70 3.88
CA ASP A 81 -3.85 14.78 2.92
C ASP A 81 -3.60 14.32 1.47
N GLN A 82 -2.57 13.48 1.24
CA GLN A 82 -2.34 12.84 -0.06
C GLN A 82 -3.49 11.93 -0.47
N HIS A 83 -4.11 11.22 0.47
CA HIS A 83 -5.29 10.41 0.21
C HIS A 83 -6.49 11.28 -0.24
N LYS A 84 -6.76 12.40 0.45
CA LYS A 84 -7.80 13.35 0.03
C LYS A 84 -7.50 13.93 -1.36
N GLN A 85 -6.24 14.27 -1.62
CA GLN A 85 -5.80 14.76 -2.92
C GLN A 85 -6.06 13.73 -4.03
N LEU A 86 -5.71 12.47 -3.81
CA LEU A 86 -5.98 11.37 -4.74
C LEU A 86 -7.48 11.25 -5.06
N LEU A 87 -8.34 11.29 -4.04
CA LEU A 87 -9.79 11.23 -4.24
C LEU A 87 -10.30 12.39 -5.11
N GLY A 88 -9.79 13.60 -4.88
CA GLY A 88 -10.11 14.77 -5.71
C GLY A 88 -9.68 14.57 -7.17
N GLN A 89 -8.45 14.11 -7.41
CA GLN A 89 -7.94 13.87 -8.76
C GLN A 89 -8.66 12.72 -9.49
N LEU A 90 -9.06 11.68 -8.75
CA LEU A 90 -9.83 10.56 -9.28
C LEU A 90 -11.22 11.04 -9.74
N ALA A 91 -11.86 11.93 -8.98
CA ALA A 91 -13.13 12.55 -9.39
C ALA A 91 -12.98 13.37 -10.69
N VAL A 92 -11.87 14.11 -10.84
CA VAL A 92 -11.55 14.85 -12.08
C VAL A 92 -11.36 13.88 -13.24
N TYR A 93 -10.55 12.82 -13.07
CA TYR A 93 -10.34 11.80 -14.08
C TYR A 93 -11.66 11.15 -14.53
N GLN A 94 -12.53 10.76 -13.59
CA GLN A 94 -13.85 10.19 -13.90
C GLN A 94 -14.77 11.18 -14.64
N GLN A 95 -14.68 12.47 -14.33
CA GLN A 95 -15.41 13.49 -15.06
C GLN A 95 -14.91 13.61 -16.50
N ASP A 96 -13.60 13.64 -16.70
CA ASP A 96 -12.99 13.74 -18.04
C ASP A 96 -13.21 12.47 -18.86
N GLU A 97 -13.23 11.29 -18.23
CA GLU A 97 -13.58 10.03 -18.89
C GLU A 97 -15.02 10.06 -19.41
N ARG A 98 -15.95 10.57 -18.61
CA ARG A 98 -17.35 10.75 -19.04
C ARG A 98 -17.45 11.72 -20.22
N LYS A 99 -16.76 12.86 -20.16
CA LYS A 99 -16.71 13.83 -21.28
C LYS A 99 -16.12 13.19 -22.54
N TYR A 100 -15.06 12.42 -22.40
CA TYR A 100 -14.42 11.71 -23.51
C TYR A 100 -15.39 10.75 -24.17
N ARG A 101 -16.09 9.90 -23.40
CA ARG A 101 -17.07 8.94 -23.95
C ARG A 101 -18.19 9.63 -24.72
N ILE A 102 -18.72 10.75 -24.19
CA ILE A 102 -19.76 11.54 -24.86
C ILE A 102 -19.23 12.13 -26.17
N THR A 103 -18.03 12.74 -26.12
CA THR A 103 -17.40 13.36 -27.29
C THR A 103 -17.04 12.33 -28.35
N LEU A 104 -16.62 11.13 -27.94
CA LEU A 104 -16.32 10.02 -28.84
C LEU A 104 -17.56 9.55 -29.60
N ASP A 105 -18.70 9.41 -28.92
CA ASP A 105 -19.98 9.07 -29.56
C ASP A 105 -20.43 10.16 -30.55
N GLN A 106 -20.29 11.43 -30.17
CA GLN A 106 -20.58 12.56 -31.08
C GLN A 106 -19.66 12.55 -32.31
N TYR A 107 -18.36 12.33 -32.11
CA TYR A 107 -17.39 12.21 -33.19
C TYR A 107 -17.74 11.06 -34.16
N GLN A 108 -18.07 9.89 -33.62
CA GLN A 108 -18.44 8.72 -34.43
C GLN A 108 -19.66 8.97 -35.32
N ARG A 109 -20.61 9.80 -34.85
CA ARG A 109 -21.83 10.17 -35.59
C ARG A 109 -21.62 11.29 -36.61
N LEU A 110 -20.90 12.34 -36.25
CA LEU A 110 -20.84 13.58 -37.03
C LEU A 110 -19.64 13.63 -37.99
N GLN A 111 -18.48 13.14 -37.55
CA GLN A 111 -17.23 13.12 -38.34
C GLN A 111 -16.85 14.47 -38.97
N THR A 112 -17.24 15.58 -38.36
CA THR A 112 -16.90 16.94 -38.80
C THR A 112 -15.52 17.34 -38.27
N LEU A 113 -14.87 18.33 -38.92
CA LEU A 113 -13.59 18.90 -38.46
C LEU A 113 -13.65 19.33 -36.99
N LYS A 114 -14.72 20.04 -36.61
CA LYS A 114 -14.95 20.44 -35.23
C LYS A 114 -15.00 19.24 -34.27
N SER A 115 -15.71 18.17 -34.62
CA SER A 115 -15.77 16.97 -33.77
C SER A 115 -14.43 16.23 -33.65
N ILE A 116 -13.52 16.41 -34.63
CA ILE A 116 -12.14 15.90 -34.58
C ILE A 116 -11.31 16.73 -33.60
N GLU A 117 -11.41 18.05 -33.65
CA GLU A 117 -10.72 18.95 -32.72
C GLU A 117 -11.19 18.70 -31.27
N ASP A 118 -12.50 18.61 -31.07
CA ASP A 118 -13.12 18.36 -29.77
C ASP A 118 -12.63 17.02 -29.17
N ILE A 119 -12.57 15.93 -29.95
CA ILE A 119 -12.11 14.63 -29.43
C ILE A 119 -10.61 14.66 -29.11
N ILE A 120 -9.78 15.38 -29.87
CA ILE A 120 -8.35 15.52 -29.58
C ILE A 120 -8.15 16.27 -28.26
N GLU A 121 -8.85 17.39 -28.06
CA GLU A 121 -8.76 18.19 -26.83
C GLU A 121 -9.19 17.38 -25.60
N VAL A 122 -10.33 16.70 -25.69
CA VAL A 122 -10.85 15.90 -24.58
C VAL A 122 -9.98 14.67 -24.31
N SER A 123 -9.42 14.04 -25.35
CA SER A 123 -8.43 12.94 -25.18
C SER A 123 -7.19 13.42 -24.45
N ARG A 124 -6.68 14.60 -24.80
CA ARG A 124 -5.53 15.21 -24.14
C ARG A 124 -5.80 15.43 -22.65
N LYS A 125 -6.94 16.04 -22.33
CA LYS A 125 -7.36 16.26 -20.94
C LYS A 125 -7.48 14.96 -20.15
N LEU A 126 -8.07 13.93 -20.74
CA LEU A 126 -8.20 12.61 -20.13
C LEU A 126 -6.84 11.97 -19.81
N ILE A 127 -5.88 12.03 -20.75
CA ILE A 127 -4.54 11.49 -20.55
C ILE A 127 -3.83 12.21 -19.40
N LEU A 128 -3.91 13.54 -19.36
CA LEU A 128 -3.28 14.36 -18.32
C LEU A 128 -3.89 14.09 -16.94
N SER A 129 -5.22 14.04 -16.83
CA SER A 129 -5.89 13.76 -15.55
C SER A 129 -5.63 12.33 -15.07
N ARG A 130 -5.57 11.34 -15.98
CA ARG A 130 -5.14 9.97 -15.65
C ARG A 130 -3.74 9.93 -15.06
N ASN A 131 -2.77 10.54 -15.74
CA ASN A 131 -1.38 10.53 -15.29
C ASN A 131 -1.21 11.24 -13.95
N THR A 132 -1.97 12.32 -13.73
CA THR A 132 -2.00 13.05 -12.45
C THR A 132 -2.51 12.17 -11.32
N ALA A 133 -3.65 11.50 -11.52
CA ALA A 133 -4.23 10.57 -10.53
C ALA A 133 -3.28 9.39 -10.23
N LEU A 134 -2.65 8.81 -11.25
CA LEU A 134 -1.68 7.72 -11.07
C LEU A 134 -0.43 8.18 -10.31
N ASN A 135 0.07 9.39 -10.58
CA ASN A 135 1.20 9.93 -9.85
C ASN A 135 0.88 10.11 -8.36
N SER A 136 -0.28 10.67 -8.02
CA SER A 136 -0.68 10.78 -6.60
C SER A 136 -0.93 9.42 -5.94
N TYR A 137 -1.44 8.43 -6.68
CA TYR A 137 -1.54 7.06 -6.17
C TYR A 137 -0.18 6.44 -5.86
N LEU A 138 0.79 6.58 -6.77
CA LEU A 138 2.16 6.11 -6.57
C LEU A 138 2.84 6.84 -5.40
N ASN A 139 2.60 8.15 -5.25
CA ASN A 139 3.12 8.92 -4.13
C ASN A 139 2.53 8.45 -2.79
N LEU A 140 1.23 8.17 -2.75
CA LEU A 140 0.57 7.61 -1.56
C LEU A 140 1.19 6.26 -1.18
N LEU A 141 1.35 5.35 -2.16
CA LEU A 141 2.00 4.06 -1.93
C LEU A 141 3.43 4.22 -1.38
N ARG A 142 4.20 5.16 -1.96
CA ARG A 142 5.56 5.46 -1.50
C ARG A 142 5.58 5.91 -0.04
N LEU A 143 4.69 6.83 0.34
CA LEU A 143 4.58 7.29 1.73
C LEU A 143 4.17 6.16 2.68
N GLN A 144 3.21 5.32 2.30
CA GLN A 144 2.79 4.17 3.10
C GLN A 144 3.95 3.18 3.33
N VAL A 145 4.78 2.91 2.31
CA VAL A 145 5.96 2.05 2.44
C VAL A 145 7.03 2.67 3.32
N ILE A 146 7.22 3.99 3.26
CA ILE A 146 8.16 4.71 4.12
C ILE A 146 7.71 4.64 5.58
N GLU A 147 6.43 4.89 5.86
CA GLU A 147 5.85 4.87 7.21
C GLU A 147 5.83 3.46 7.82
N SER A 148 5.56 2.44 7.01
CA SER A 148 5.37 1.07 7.51
C SER A 148 6.59 0.51 8.25
N GLU A 149 6.34 -0.09 9.41
CA GLU A 149 7.33 -0.86 10.18
C GLU A 149 7.27 -2.35 9.79
N GLY A 150 8.33 -3.12 10.06
CA GLY A 150 8.36 -4.56 9.80
C GLY A 150 8.65 -5.00 8.35
N ILE A 151 8.82 -4.07 7.42
CA ILE A 151 9.30 -4.39 6.05
C ILE A 151 10.83 -4.39 6.02
N GLU A 152 11.43 -5.40 5.40
CA GLU A 152 12.88 -5.44 5.16
C GLU A 152 13.36 -4.25 4.30
N GLN A 153 14.50 -3.67 4.68
CA GLN A 153 15.02 -2.45 4.01
C GLN A 153 15.27 -2.65 2.51
N THR A 154 15.68 -3.86 2.11
CA THR A 154 15.86 -4.28 0.71
C THR A 154 14.58 -4.09 -0.10
N HIS A 155 13.46 -4.60 0.41
CA HIS A 155 12.15 -4.49 -0.24
C HIS A 155 11.64 -3.05 -0.24
N LYS A 156 11.84 -2.28 0.85
CA LYS A 156 11.48 -0.85 0.90
C LYS A 156 12.18 -0.04 -0.18
N ASN A 157 13.51 -0.10 -0.22
CA ASN A 157 14.31 0.68 -1.18
C ASN A 157 13.91 0.36 -2.61
N ARG A 158 13.71 -0.94 -2.89
CA ARG A 158 13.27 -1.37 -4.21
C ARG A 158 11.92 -0.82 -4.63
N VAL A 159 10.91 -0.86 -3.75
CA VAL A 159 9.59 -0.30 -4.07
C VAL A 159 9.71 1.19 -4.34
N ILE A 160 10.48 1.91 -3.51
CA ILE A 160 10.70 3.35 -3.67
C ILE A 160 11.37 3.66 -5.02
N GLU A 161 12.46 2.97 -5.36
CA GLU A 161 13.15 3.15 -6.65
C GLU A 161 12.23 2.86 -7.84
N GLN A 162 11.45 1.77 -7.78
CA GLN A 162 10.49 1.43 -8.83
C GLN A 162 9.39 2.49 -8.98
N ILE A 163 8.89 3.02 -7.87
CA ILE A 163 7.91 4.10 -7.89
C ILE A 163 8.50 5.36 -8.50
N GLU A 164 9.70 5.77 -8.10
CA GLU A 164 10.35 6.99 -8.60
C GLU A 164 10.61 6.90 -10.13
N MET A 165 11.07 5.74 -10.62
CA MET A 165 11.18 5.50 -12.07
C MET A 165 9.83 5.61 -12.80
N LEU A 166 8.75 5.08 -12.22
CA LEU A 166 7.41 5.17 -12.81
C LEU A 166 6.87 6.60 -12.80
N GLN A 167 7.17 7.38 -11.77
CA GLN A 167 6.80 8.80 -11.71
C GLN A 167 7.51 9.60 -12.81
N ASP A 168 8.79 9.32 -13.07
CA ASP A 168 9.53 9.93 -14.19
C ASP A 168 8.93 9.55 -15.55
N GLN A 169 8.57 8.28 -15.75
CA GLN A 169 7.89 7.83 -16.97
C GLN A 169 6.53 8.50 -17.16
N LEU A 170 5.74 8.66 -16.08
CA LEU A 170 4.47 9.37 -16.11
C LEU A 170 4.66 10.86 -16.40
N ALA A 171 5.71 11.49 -15.88
CA ALA A 171 6.05 12.88 -16.17
C ALA A 171 6.41 13.07 -17.65
N GLN A 172 7.26 12.19 -18.19
CA GLN A 172 7.59 12.18 -19.62
C GLN A 172 6.34 11.97 -20.49
N HIS A 173 5.50 10.99 -20.16
CA HIS A 173 4.24 10.76 -20.87
C HIS A 173 3.30 11.98 -20.78
N SER A 174 3.29 12.69 -19.65
CA SER A 174 2.46 13.90 -19.48
C SER A 174 2.97 15.05 -20.36
N ASN A 175 4.29 15.23 -20.46
CA ASN A 175 4.89 16.22 -21.35
C ASN A 175 4.54 15.94 -22.82
N LEU A 176 4.69 14.69 -23.27
CA LEU A 176 4.29 14.29 -24.63
C LEU A 176 2.78 14.49 -24.86
N ALA A 177 1.96 14.29 -23.84
CA ALA A 177 0.52 14.52 -23.94
C ALA A 177 0.18 16.00 -24.15
N GLN A 178 0.94 16.95 -23.59
CA GLN A 178 0.70 18.38 -23.79
C GLN A 178 0.90 18.80 -25.26
N GLU A 179 1.78 18.11 -25.98
CA GLU A 179 2.16 18.39 -27.37
C GLU A 179 1.24 17.74 -28.42
N ILE A 180 0.23 16.97 -27.99
CA ILE A 180 -0.71 16.30 -28.91
C ILE A 180 -1.47 17.32 -29.75
N THR A 181 -1.27 17.34 -31.07
CA THR A 181 -2.04 18.20 -31.99
C THR A 181 -2.95 17.42 -32.93
N ASP A 182 -2.75 16.11 -33.07
CA ASP A 182 -3.50 15.27 -33.98
C ASP A 182 -3.97 13.95 -33.32
N ARG A 183 -4.87 13.26 -34.03
CA ARG A 183 -5.47 12.00 -33.57
C ARG A 183 -4.50 10.82 -33.62
N GLU A 184 -3.53 10.83 -34.54
CA GLU A 184 -2.60 9.71 -34.69
C GLU A 184 -1.67 9.65 -33.47
N ARG A 185 -1.22 10.82 -33.01
CA ARG A 185 -0.43 10.97 -31.79
C ARG A 185 -1.17 10.57 -30.51
N VAL A 186 -2.49 10.82 -30.43
CA VAL A 186 -3.32 10.30 -29.32
C VAL A 186 -3.26 8.78 -29.24
N ASN A 187 -3.38 8.10 -30.39
CA ASN A 187 -3.38 6.64 -30.44
C ASN A 187 -2.00 6.07 -30.13
N GLU A 188 -0.93 6.67 -30.64
CA GLU A 188 0.45 6.29 -30.33
C GLU A 188 0.70 6.36 -28.83
N LEU A 189 0.39 7.49 -28.18
CA LEU A 189 0.56 7.63 -26.73
C LEU A 189 -0.29 6.64 -25.94
N ALA A 190 -1.50 6.31 -26.40
CA ALA A 190 -2.31 5.28 -25.76
C ALA A 190 -1.66 3.88 -25.83
N VAL A 191 -0.97 3.56 -26.93
CA VAL A 191 -0.22 2.30 -27.09
C VAL A 191 1.03 2.32 -26.22
N ASP A 192 1.81 3.40 -26.25
CA ASP A 192 3.04 3.53 -25.47
C ASP A 192 2.78 3.42 -23.96
N PHE A 193 1.65 3.98 -23.51
CA PHE A 193 1.21 3.90 -22.13
C PHE A 193 0.97 2.48 -21.62
N GLN A 194 0.69 1.50 -22.49
CA GLN A 194 0.38 0.14 -22.04
C GLN A 194 1.52 -0.46 -21.23
N SER A 195 2.76 -0.25 -21.68
CA SER A 195 3.96 -0.74 -20.97
C SER A 195 4.12 -0.11 -19.58
N VAL A 196 3.84 1.19 -19.47
CA VAL A 196 3.86 1.94 -18.20
C VAL A 196 2.73 1.44 -17.29
N ALA A 197 1.53 1.22 -17.82
CA ALA A 197 0.40 0.71 -17.06
C ALA A 197 0.67 -0.69 -16.48
N ASP A 198 1.25 -1.58 -17.28
CA ASP A 198 1.62 -2.94 -16.83
C ASP A 198 2.70 -2.88 -15.73
N SER A 199 3.65 -1.96 -15.86
CA SER A 199 4.70 -1.73 -14.86
C SER A 199 4.14 -1.13 -13.56
N ILE A 200 3.23 -0.15 -13.64
CA ILE A 200 2.51 0.39 -12.49
C ILE A 200 1.78 -0.73 -11.77
N ASN A 201 1.01 -1.55 -12.49
CA ASN A 201 0.24 -2.64 -11.91
C ASN A 201 1.15 -3.64 -11.15
N THR A 202 2.27 -4.00 -11.77
CA THR A 202 3.28 -4.91 -11.21
C THR A 202 3.87 -4.34 -9.92
N THR A 203 4.35 -3.09 -9.95
CA THR A 203 4.93 -2.41 -8.77
C THR A 203 3.90 -2.21 -7.67
N SER A 204 2.65 -1.89 -8.00
CA SER A 204 1.57 -1.75 -7.03
C SER A 204 1.30 -3.06 -6.30
N TYR A 205 1.12 -4.18 -7.00
CA TYR A 205 0.90 -5.46 -6.32
C TYR A 205 2.08 -5.90 -5.48
N TYR A 206 3.30 -5.64 -5.94
CA TYR A 206 4.49 -5.89 -5.15
C TYR A 206 4.49 -5.04 -3.87
N ALA A 207 4.31 -3.72 -3.97
CA ALA A 207 4.23 -2.82 -2.83
C ALA A 207 3.14 -3.22 -1.82
N LEU A 208 1.94 -3.56 -2.30
CA LEU A 208 0.83 -4.00 -1.45
C LEU A 208 1.13 -5.32 -0.75
N SER A 209 1.82 -6.25 -1.41
CA SER A 209 2.23 -7.53 -0.81
C SER A 209 3.22 -7.31 0.33
N VAL A 210 4.25 -6.50 0.06
CA VAL A 210 5.30 -6.17 1.03
C VAL A 210 4.71 -5.41 2.23
N LEU A 211 3.81 -4.45 1.99
CA LEU A 211 3.06 -3.76 3.05
C LEU A 211 2.26 -4.72 3.93
N ALA A 212 1.56 -5.67 3.32
CA ALA A 212 0.75 -6.64 4.06
C ALA A 212 1.60 -7.55 4.95
N ILE A 213 2.74 -8.04 4.45
CA ILE A 213 3.67 -8.86 5.25
C ILE A 213 4.30 -8.01 6.36
N GLY A 214 4.75 -6.79 6.04
CA GLY A 214 5.37 -5.88 7.00
C GLY A 214 4.45 -5.54 8.17
N ARG A 215 3.15 -5.32 7.92
CA ARG A 215 2.16 -5.11 8.99
C ARG A 215 2.11 -6.29 9.97
N LEU A 216 2.08 -7.53 9.48
CA LEU A 216 2.07 -8.71 10.36
C LEU A 216 3.39 -8.89 11.09
N GLN A 217 4.52 -8.59 10.44
CA GLN A 217 5.82 -8.60 11.08
C GLN A 217 5.89 -7.57 12.22
N SER A 218 5.38 -6.35 12.00
CA SER A 218 5.32 -5.31 13.03
C SER A 218 4.50 -5.73 14.25
N VAL A 219 3.35 -6.39 14.04
CA VAL A 219 2.53 -6.92 15.15
C VAL A 219 3.27 -8.04 15.88
N TYR A 220 3.96 -8.92 15.14
CA TYR A 220 4.79 -9.95 15.73
C TYR A 220 5.94 -9.38 16.59
N ASP A 221 6.64 -8.36 16.09
CA ASP A 221 7.73 -7.72 16.81
C ASP A 221 7.24 -7.04 18.10
N GLN A 222 6.08 -6.38 18.05
CA GLN A 222 5.43 -5.82 19.26
C GLN A 222 5.03 -6.92 20.25
N ALA A 223 4.48 -8.02 19.74
CA ALA A 223 4.14 -9.19 20.55
C ALA A 223 5.37 -9.79 21.28
N LEU A 224 6.55 -9.79 20.65
CA LEU A 224 7.79 -10.22 21.30
C LEU A 224 8.17 -9.31 22.47
N VAL A 225 8.09 -7.99 22.28
CA VAL A 225 8.38 -7.00 23.33
C VAL A 225 7.42 -7.17 24.51
N ILE A 226 6.13 -7.38 24.24
CA ILE A 226 5.13 -7.64 25.28
C ILE A 226 5.47 -8.92 26.06
N ASN A 227 5.80 -10.02 25.36
CA ASN A 227 6.18 -11.27 26.04
C ASN A 227 7.38 -11.05 26.98
N GLN A 228 8.40 -10.37 26.49
CA GLN A 228 9.61 -10.12 27.27
C GLN A 228 9.28 -9.35 28.56
N ARG A 229 8.44 -8.31 28.47
CA ARG A 229 7.97 -7.57 29.65
C ARG A 229 7.18 -8.43 30.63
N ILE A 230 6.29 -9.29 30.14
CA ILE A 230 5.51 -10.20 30.98
C ILE A 230 6.44 -11.17 31.72
N ARG A 231 7.45 -11.72 31.02
CA ARG A 231 8.45 -12.63 31.62
C ARG A 231 9.29 -11.93 32.69
N GLU A 232 9.77 -10.71 32.42
CA GLU A 232 10.52 -9.91 33.38
C GLU A 232 9.69 -9.61 34.64
N LYS A 233 8.40 -9.28 34.50
CA LYS A 233 7.48 -9.11 35.64
C LYS A 233 7.28 -10.40 36.43
N ASP A 234 7.14 -11.54 35.76
CA ASP A 234 6.91 -12.84 36.42
C ASP A 234 8.14 -13.34 37.19
N GLU A 235 9.34 -13.11 36.66
CA GLU A 235 10.59 -13.41 37.37
C GLU A 235 10.74 -12.55 38.65
N GLN A 236 10.28 -11.30 38.61
CA GLN A 236 10.30 -10.39 39.77
C GLN A 236 9.23 -10.74 40.81
N THR A 237 8.05 -11.22 40.39
CA THR A 237 6.92 -11.49 41.30
C THR A 237 6.89 -12.92 41.87
N GLN A 238 7.75 -13.84 41.40
CA GLN A 238 7.79 -15.25 41.84
C GLN A 238 6.40 -15.92 41.86
N THR A 239 5.56 -15.59 40.89
CA THR A 239 4.16 -16.05 40.79
C THR A 239 4.10 -17.51 40.34
N THR A 240 4.05 -18.44 41.29
CA THR A 240 3.77 -19.88 41.03
C THR A 240 2.28 -20.14 40.73
N ASN A 241 1.73 -19.48 39.72
CA ASN A 241 0.38 -19.78 39.23
C ASN A 241 0.45 -20.79 38.05
N PRO A 242 0.03 -22.05 38.23
CA PRO A 242 0.12 -23.08 37.20
C PRO A 242 -0.75 -22.78 35.95
N ALA A 243 -1.81 -21.99 36.08
CA ALA A 243 -2.59 -21.54 34.92
C ALA A 243 -1.80 -20.54 34.07
N ARG A 244 -1.14 -19.57 34.72
CA ARG A 244 -0.27 -18.57 34.08
C ARG A 244 0.90 -19.21 33.34
N ASN A 245 1.54 -20.21 33.96
CA ASN A 245 2.65 -20.95 33.33
C ASN A 245 2.20 -21.74 32.08
N ARG A 246 0.95 -22.24 32.04
CA ARG A 246 0.41 -22.90 30.84
C ARG A 246 0.15 -21.90 29.73
N SER A 247 -0.45 -20.75 30.05
CA SER A 247 -0.69 -19.68 29.07
C SER A 247 0.62 -19.15 28.48
N LEU A 248 1.67 -18.97 29.29
CA LEU A 248 3.00 -18.60 28.80
C LEU A 248 3.62 -19.65 27.87
N ALA A 249 3.46 -20.95 28.18
CA ALA A 249 3.94 -22.02 27.32
C ALA A 249 3.22 -22.06 25.95
N GLU A 250 1.91 -21.78 25.92
CA GLU A 250 1.15 -21.66 24.67
C GLU A 250 1.53 -20.40 23.87
N VAL A 251 1.82 -19.28 24.54
CA VAL A 251 2.36 -18.06 23.92
C VAL A 251 3.72 -18.34 23.28
N GLU A 252 4.64 -18.98 24.00
CA GLU A 252 5.96 -19.34 23.47
C GLU A 252 5.87 -20.27 22.27
N LYS A 253 4.95 -21.22 22.31
CA LYS A 253 4.68 -22.11 21.18
C LYS A 253 4.23 -21.30 19.95
N LEU A 254 3.27 -20.39 20.11
CA LEU A 254 2.81 -19.54 19.01
C LEU A 254 3.92 -18.63 18.46
N ILE A 255 4.75 -18.06 19.33
CA ILE A 255 5.90 -17.25 18.94
C ILE A 255 6.90 -18.06 18.12
N ASN A 256 7.19 -19.30 18.51
CA ASN A 256 8.12 -20.15 17.77
C ASN A 256 7.55 -20.63 16.41
N GLU A 257 6.22 -20.68 16.26
CA GLU A 257 5.55 -21.11 15.04
C GLU A 257 5.37 -20.00 13.98
N LEU A 258 5.52 -18.71 14.36
CA LEU A 258 5.29 -17.56 13.48
C LEU A 258 6.47 -17.24 12.52
N PRO A 259 7.75 -17.26 12.94
CA PRO A 259 8.90 -17.01 12.06
C PRO A 259 8.94 -17.84 10.77
N PRO A 260 8.70 -19.17 10.77
CA PRO A 260 8.74 -19.94 9.53
C PRO A 260 7.61 -19.56 8.57
N LEU A 261 6.44 -19.13 9.08
CA LEU A 261 5.32 -18.68 8.26
C LEU A 261 5.62 -17.32 7.63
N ASN A 262 6.20 -16.37 8.39
CA ASN A 262 6.63 -15.09 7.86
C ASN A 262 7.74 -15.25 6.82
N HIS A 263 8.71 -16.11 7.07
CA HIS A 263 9.76 -16.42 6.10
C HIS A 263 9.19 -17.04 4.81
N GLN A 264 8.20 -17.93 4.93
CA GLN A 264 7.51 -18.48 3.77
C GLN A 264 6.78 -17.40 2.95
N ALA A 265 6.16 -16.41 3.60
CA ALA A 265 5.51 -15.30 2.92
C ALA A 265 6.53 -14.46 2.13
N TRP A 266 7.69 -14.12 2.72
CA TRP A 266 8.78 -13.43 2.02
C TRP A 266 9.33 -14.25 0.84
N MET A 267 9.58 -15.54 1.04
CA MET A 267 10.04 -16.42 -0.05
C MET A 267 9.07 -16.47 -1.24
N GLN A 268 7.76 -16.32 -1.04
CA GLN A 268 6.81 -16.28 -2.15
C GLN A 268 6.93 -14.98 -2.94
N VAL A 269 7.19 -13.86 -2.27
CA VAL A 269 7.44 -12.58 -2.91
C VAL A 269 8.73 -12.61 -3.73
N ASP A 270 9.80 -13.21 -3.20
CA ASP A 270 11.08 -13.39 -3.91
C ASP A 270 10.97 -14.39 -5.08
N LYS A 271 10.15 -15.43 -4.93
CA LYS A 271 9.87 -16.37 -6.02
C LYS A 271 9.05 -15.72 -7.13
N ALA A 272 8.12 -14.84 -6.79
CA ALA A 272 7.34 -14.09 -7.79
C ALA A 272 8.26 -13.33 -8.73
N GLU A 273 9.28 -12.71 -8.15
CA GLU A 273 10.30 -11.96 -8.86
C GLU A 273 11.12 -12.83 -9.80
N SER A 274 11.66 -13.94 -9.30
CA SER A 274 12.58 -14.79 -10.05
C SER A 274 11.89 -15.66 -11.11
N ALA A 275 10.61 -15.98 -10.93
CA ALA A 275 9.86 -16.90 -11.79
C ALA A 275 9.02 -16.22 -12.88
N TYR A 276 9.13 -14.90 -13.07
CA TYR A 276 8.22 -14.10 -13.91
C TYR A 276 6.73 -14.35 -13.59
N GLN A 277 6.43 -14.70 -12.34
CA GLN A 277 5.05 -14.89 -11.91
C GLN A 277 4.44 -13.52 -11.62
N SER A 278 3.20 -13.32 -12.06
CA SER A 278 2.51 -12.06 -11.81
C SER A 278 2.33 -11.84 -10.31
N TYR A 279 2.88 -10.73 -9.78
CA TYR A 279 2.68 -10.31 -8.39
C TYR A 279 1.20 -10.19 -8.01
N GLU A 280 0.31 -10.00 -8.98
CA GLU A 280 -1.14 -10.06 -8.75
C GLU A 280 -1.58 -11.41 -8.17
N LYS A 281 -1.08 -12.52 -8.71
CA LYS A 281 -1.41 -13.86 -8.21
C LYS A 281 -0.85 -14.08 -6.82
N VAL A 282 0.38 -13.60 -6.59
CA VAL A 282 1.03 -13.68 -5.29
C VAL A 282 0.22 -12.90 -4.28
N TYR A 283 -0.09 -11.64 -4.52
CA TYR A 283 -0.93 -10.82 -3.64
C TYR A 283 -2.29 -11.46 -3.32
N ARG A 284 -2.97 -12.02 -4.34
CA ARG A 284 -4.27 -12.70 -4.14
C ARG A 284 -4.15 -13.97 -3.27
N ASN A 285 -3.08 -14.73 -3.45
CA ASN A 285 -2.83 -15.96 -2.67
C ASN A 285 -2.29 -15.62 -1.27
N LEU A 286 -1.56 -14.52 -1.15
CA LEU A 286 -0.99 -14.00 0.09
C LEU A 286 -2.07 -13.84 1.15
N SER A 287 -3.27 -13.40 0.78
CA SER A 287 -4.39 -13.29 1.72
C SER A 287 -4.71 -14.62 2.44
N GLN A 288 -4.59 -15.77 1.77
CA GLN A 288 -4.82 -17.08 2.40
C GLN A 288 -3.71 -17.44 3.39
N ASP A 289 -2.46 -17.16 3.04
CA ASP A 289 -1.30 -17.44 3.89
C ASP A 289 -1.24 -16.50 5.10
N LEU A 290 -1.54 -15.21 4.87
CA LEU A 290 -1.63 -14.18 5.91
C LEU A 290 -2.78 -14.47 6.89
N ASN A 291 -3.87 -15.11 6.47
CA ASN A 291 -4.93 -15.51 7.40
C ASN A 291 -4.43 -16.48 8.47
N SER A 292 -3.50 -17.38 8.13
CA SER A 292 -2.91 -18.29 9.12
C SER A 292 -2.09 -17.50 10.14
N ILE A 293 -1.24 -16.58 9.67
CA ILE A 293 -0.42 -15.70 10.52
C ILE A 293 -1.32 -14.83 11.40
N TYR A 294 -2.34 -14.20 10.81
CA TYR A 294 -3.33 -13.37 11.51
C TYR A 294 -4.06 -14.15 12.60
N SER A 295 -4.54 -15.35 12.31
CA SER A 295 -5.25 -16.17 13.30
C SER A 295 -4.38 -16.54 14.50
N LYS A 296 -3.07 -16.74 14.28
CA LYS A 296 -2.10 -17.03 15.34
C LYS A 296 -1.76 -15.77 16.13
N LEU A 297 -1.58 -14.62 15.48
CA LEU A 297 -1.38 -13.34 16.15
C LEU A 297 -2.60 -12.93 16.98
N SER A 298 -3.81 -13.10 16.46
CA SER A 298 -5.05 -12.83 17.20
C SER A 298 -5.16 -13.70 18.46
N ARG A 299 -4.87 -15.00 18.37
CA ARG A 299 -4.81 -15.88 19.56
C ARG A 299 -3.75 -15.44 20.56
N LEU A 300 -2.60 -14.99 20.06
CA LEU A 300 -1.50 -14.52 20.88
C LEU A 300 -1.89 -13.24 21.65
N VAL A 301 -2.59 -12.31 21.01
CA VAL A 301 -3.15 -11.12 21.68
C VAL A 301 -4.16 -11.52 22.76
N SER A 302 -5.09 -12.43 22.46
CA SER A 302 -6.04 -12.92 23.48
C SER A 302 -5.36 -13.58 24.68
N TYR A 303 -4.26 -14.31 24.46
CA TYR A 303 -3.48 -14.86 25.58
C TYR A 303 -2.78 -13.78 26.41
N TYR A 304 -2.35 -12.67 25.81
CA TYR A 304 -1.83 -11.55 26.58
C TYR A 304 -2.90 -10.83 27.39
N GLU A 305 -4.10 -10.65 26.83
CA GLU A 305 -5.25 -10.10 27.57
C GLU A 305 -5.59 -10.96 28.79
N GLU A 306 -5.60 -12.30 28.61
CA GLU A 306 -5.80 -13.25 29.72
C GLU A 306 -4.68 -13.21 30.76
N LEU A 307 -3.43 -12.97 30.35
CA LEU A 307 -2.25 -12.92 31.25
C LEU A 307 -2.17 -11.63 32.06
N GLU A 308 -2.55 -10.49 31.49
CA GLU A 308 -2.58 -9.19 32.16
C GLU A 308 -3.94 -8.89 32.83
N ASN A 309 -4.93 -9.78 32.69
CA ASN A 309 -6.25 -9.68 33.33
C ASN A 309 -7.04 -8.41 32.89
N ILE A 310 -6.78 -7.94 31.67
CA ILE A 310 -7.43 -6.78 31.08
C ILE A 310 -8.69 -7.29 30.37
N ARG A 311 -9.87 -6.86 30.81
CA ARG A 311 -11.17 -7.21 30.24
C ARG A 311 -12.04 -5.99 30.05
#